data_AF-A0A6A5Q8M7-F1
#
_entry.id   AF-A0A6A5Q8M7-F1
#
_cell.length_a   1.000
_cell.length_b   1.000
_cell.length_c   1.000
_cell.angle_alpha   90.00
_cell.angle_beta   90.00
_cell.angle_gamma   90.00
#
_symmetry.space_group_name_H-M   'P 1'
#
loop_
_entity.id
_entity.type
_entity.pdbx_description
1 polymer ?
#
loop_
_entity_poly.entity_id
_entity_poly.type
_entity_poly.pdbx_seq_one_letter_code
_entity_poly.pdbx_strand_id
1 'polypeptide(L)' 'MISDSQLYSLAIFLGSAAMLLIVLYHFLEINSEEHAAAEKPKVAARKTKS' A
#
# COMPACT_ATOMS: atom_id res chain seq x y z
N MET A 1 -31.92 17.44 -1.90
CA MET A 1 -30.73 17.54 -2.77
C MET A 1 -29.56 17.89 -1.87
N ILE A 2 -28.46 17.13 -1.93
CA ILE A 2 -27.25 17.48 -1.16
C ILE A 2 -26.72 18.83 -1.67
N SER A 3 -26.33 19.74 -0.78
CA SER A 3 -25.76 21.03 -1.19
C SER A 3 -24.30 20.88 -1.61
N ASP A 4 -23.80 21.78 -2.46
CA ASP A 4 -22.41 21.76 -2.93
C ASP A 4 -21.41 21.76 -1.77
N SER A 5 -21.73 22.49 -0.69
CA SER A 5 -20.93 22.51 0.55
C SER A 5 -20.83 21.15 1.24
N GLN A 6 -21.90 20.37 1.25
CA GLN A 6 -21.93 19.03 1.83
C GLN A 6 -21.17 18.05 0.94
N LEU A 7 -21.34 18.16 -0.39
CA LEU A 7 -20.62 17.32 -1.34
C LEU A 7 -19.11 17.59 -1.32
N TYR A 8 -18.70 18.86 -1.22
CA TYR A 8 -17.30 19.26 -1.07
C TYR A 8 -16.68 18.72 0.22
N SER A 9 -17.40 18.86 1.35
CA SER A 9 -16.95 18.34 2.64
C SER A 9 -16.81 16.83 2.62
N LEU A 10 -17.77 16.12 2.00
CA LEU A 10 -17.73 14.68 1.83
C LEU A 10 -16.55 14.25 0.95
N ALA A 11 -16.25 14.98 -0.13
CA ALA A 11 -15.12 14.70 -1.01
C ALA A 11 -13.77 14.84 -0.29
N ILE A 12 -13.59 15.88 0.53
CA ILE A 12 -12.39 16.04 1.35
C ILE A 12 -12.26 14.90 2.36
N PHE A 13 -13.34 14.58 3.07
CA PHE A 13 -13.34 13.50 4.05
C PHE A 13 -12.98 12.17 3.40
N LEU A 14 -13.65 11.81 2.31
CA LEU A 14 -13.39 10.56 1.61
C LEU A 14 -12.01 10.52 0.97
N GLY A 15 -11.53 11.62 0.40
CA GLY A 15 -10.19 11.73 -0.17
C GLY A 15 -9.09 11.56 0.88
N SER A 16 -9.23 12.21 2.04
CA SER A 16 -8.28 12.05 3.15
C SER A 16 -8.33 10.64 3.76
N ALA A 17 -9.52 10.06 3.93
CA ALA A 17 -9.66 8.67 4.35
C ALA A 17 -9.00 7.69 3.37
N ALA A 18 -9.17 7.92 2.05
CA ALA A 18 -8.53 7.12 1.02
C ALA A 18 -7.00 7.23 1.08
N MET A 19 -6.45 8.43 1.27
CA MET A 19 -5.00 8.62 1.42
C MET A 19 -4.45 7.86 2.63
N LEU A 20 -5.17 7.85 3.76
CA LEU A 20 -4.79 7.07 4.94
C LEU A 20 -4.82 5.56 4.67
N LEU A 21 -5.87 5.07 4.00
CA LEU A 21 -6.01 3.65 3.67
C LEU A 21 -4.91 3.18 2.70
N ILE A 22 -4.50 4.01 1.73
CA ILE A 22 -3.44 3.68 0.77
C ILE A 22 -2.08 3.52 1.49
N VAL A 23 -1.75 4.43 2.40
CA VAL A 23 -0.52 4.37 3.18
C VAL A 23 -0.54 3.17 4.13
N LEU A 24 -1.67 2.92 4.80
CA LEU A 24 -1.84 1.76 5.66
C LEU A 24 -1.69 0.45 4.89
N TYR A 25 -2.25 0.35 3.69
CA TYR A 25 -2.09 -0.81 2.82
C TYR A 25 -0.60 -1.10 2.54
N HIS A 26 0.17 -0.10 2.08
CA HIS A 26 1.60 -0.26 1.80
C HIS A 26 2.38 -0.65 3.06
N PHE A 27 2.04 -0.05 4.20
CA PHE A 27 2.65 -0.38 5.47
C PHE A 27 2.42 -1.85 5.84
N LEU A 28 1.18 -2.33 5.76
CA LEU A 28 0.84 -3.71 6.08
C LEU A 28 1.44 -4.70 5.07
N GLU A 29 1.42 -4.37 3.78
CA GLU A 29 1.97 -5.21 2.71
C GLU A 29 3.48 -5.45 2.90
N ILE A 30 4.25 -4.39 3.15
CA ILE A 30 5.70 -4.49 3.33
C ILE A 30 6.07 -5.26 4.61
N ASN A 31 5.28 -5.10 5.67
CA ASN A 31 5.52 -5.79 6.95
C ASN A 31 4.95 -7.21 6.99
N SER A 32 4.23 -7.66 5.96
CA SER A 32 3.67 -9.00 5.91
C SER A 32 4.77 -10.05 5.74
N GLU A 33 4.59 -11.21 6.39
CA GLU A 33 5.55 -12.32 6.32
C GLU A 33 5.76 -12.83 4.89
N GLU A 34 4.74 -12.71 4.03
CA GLU A 34 4.81 -13.03 2.61
C GLU A 34 5.80 -12.13 1.86
N HIS A 35 5.80 -10.83 2.16
CA HIS A 35 6.77 -9.89 1.62
C HIS A 35 8.18 -10.17 2.17
N ALA A 36 8.31 -10.47 3.46
CA ALA A 36 9.58 -10.85 4.09
C ALA A 36 10.17 -12.16 3.53
N ALA A 37 9.32 -13.11 3.11
CA ALA A 37 9.74 -14.36 2.47
C ALA A 37 10.16 -14.15 1.01
N ALA A 38 9.53 -13.22 0.29
CA ALA A 38 9.84 -12.87 -1.09
C ALA A 38 11.15 -12.08 -1.25
N GLU A 39 11.55 -11.29 -0.24
CA GLU A 39 12.83 -10.56 -0.24
C GLU A 39 14.06 -11.41 0.12
N LYS A 40 13.89 -12.68 0.52
CA LYS A 40 15.03 -13.60 0.68
C LYS A 40 15.72 -13.77 -0.68
N PRO A 41 16.96 -13.31 -0.82
CA PRO A 41 17.46 -12.99 -2.13
C PRO A 41 17.84 -14.28 -2.87
N LYS A 42 17.36 -14.43 -4.11
CA LYS A 42 17.75 -15.48 -5.07
C LYS A 42 19.23 -15.37 -5.52
N VAL A 43 20.15 -14.89 -4.68
CA VAL A 43 21.58 -14.76 -5.00
C VAL A 43 22.30 -16.11 -5.03
N ALA A 44 21.70 -17.18 -4.50
CA ALA A 44 22.31 -18.51 -4.48
C ALA A 44 22.25 -19.26 -5.83
N ALA A 45 21.53 -18.75 -6.84
CA ALA A 45 21.34 -19.47 -8.11
C ALA A 45 22.33 -19.08 -9.25
N ARG A 46 23.25 -18.14 -9.04
CA ARG A 46 24.19 -17.67 -10.08
C ARG A 46 25.67 -18.07 -9.87
N LYS A 47 26.00 -18.93 -8.89
CA LYS A 47 27.39 -19.34 -8.60
C LYS A 47 27.72 -20.81 -8.91
N THR A 48 27.11 -21.43 -9.93
CA THR A 48 27.45 -22.82 -10.31
C THR A 48 27.50 -23.06 -11.82
N LYS A 49 28.02 -22.10 -12.59
CA LYS A 49 28.41 -22.31 -13.99
C LYS A 49 29.75 -21.61 -14.25
N SER A 50 30.82 -22.20 -13.72
CA SER A 50 32.20 -21.99 -14.16
C SER A 50 32.87 -23.35 -14.31
#